data_AF-D7MJL5-F1
#
_entry.id   AF-D7MJL5-F1
#
_cell.length_a   1.000
_cell.length_b   1.000
_cell.length_c   1.000
_cell.angle_alpha   90.00
_cell.angle_beta   90.00
_cell.angle_gamma   90.00
#
_symmetry.space_group_name_H-M   'P 1'
#
loop_
_entity.id
_entity.type
_entity.pdbx_description
1 polymer ?
#
loop_
_entity_poly.entity_id
_entity_poly.type
_entity_poly.pdbx_seq_one_letter_code
_entity_poly.pdbx_strand_id
1 'polypeptide(L)'
;MFVVKIDRPSFEPFPFDAVGRDIKDSYTGDGIADGYGFRYPGSKPGSLFVISSDLLAFVWQETKNVITLQRLNLAEILKMGLGSCVPPLSPTNNFTYMKRSFGNVFTESSTDI
;
A
#
# COMPACT_ATOMS: atom_id res chain seq x y z
N MET A 1 -1.24 0.43 0.00
CA MET A 1 -0.85 -0.03 1.36
C MET A 1 -2.11 -0.17 2.19
N PHE A 2 -2.16 -1.09 3.15
CA PHE A 2 -3.31 -1.28 4.04
C PHE A 2 -2.84 -1.64 5.45
N VAL A 3 -3.71 -1.43 6.44
CA VAL A 3 -3.49 -1.78 7.85
C VAL A 3 -4.64 -2.67 8.30
N VAL A 4 -4.32 -3.73 9.05
CA VAL A 4 -5.29 -4.74 9.47
C VAL A 4 -5.27 -4.90 10.98
N LYS A 5 -6.44 -5.07 11.58
CA LYS A 5 -6.63 -5.32 13.00
C LYS A 5 -6.82 -6.82 13.21
N ILE A 6 -5.75 -7.52 13.58
CA ILE A 6 -5.74 -8.99 13.72
C ILE A 6 -6.60 -9.49 14.89
N ASP A 7 -6.98 -8.62 15.81
CA ASP A 7 -7.93 -8.87 16.90
C ASP A 7 -9.40 -8.77 16.45
N ARG A 8 -9.65 -8.28 15.23
CA ARG A 8 -11.00 -8.03 14.71
C ARG A 8 -11.29 -8.91 13.50
N PRO A 9 -11.98 -10.05 13.68
CA PRO A 9 -12.37 -10.88 12.56
C PRO A 9 -13.27 -10.10 11.59
N SER A 10 -13.20 -10.42 10.30
CA SER A 10 -14.11 -9.88 9.30
C SER A 10 -15.19 -10.90 8.96
N PHE A 11 -16.45 -10.45 8.94
CA PHE A 11 -17.59 -11.28 8.52
C PHE A 11 -18.00 -11.03 7.06
N GLU A 12 -17.22 -10.22 6.34
CA GLU A 12 -17.45 -9.97 4.92
C GLU A 12 -17.15 -11.24 4.11
N PRO A 13 -18.02 -11.62 3.16
CA PRO A 13 -17.74 -12.74 2.28
C PRO A 13 -16.61 -12.38 1.30
N PHE A 14 -15.83 -13.39 0.91
CA PHE A 14 -14.87 -13.23 -0.18
C PHE A 14 -15.63 -12.95 -1.49
N PRO A 15 -15.16 -12.02 -2.35
CA PRO A 15 -15.94 -11.51 -3.49
C PRO A 15 -16.09 -12.49 -4.67
N PHE A 16 -15.53 -13.69 -4.59
CA PHE A 16 -15.64 -14.74 -5.61
C PHE A 16 -16.02 -16.07 -4.98
N ASP A 17 -16.57 -16.96 -5.79
CA ASP A 17 -16.88 -18.32 -5.39
C ASP A 17 -15.59 -19.00 -4.89
N ALA A 18 -15.48 -19.20 -3.58
CA ALA A 18 -14.27 -19.71 -2.93
C ALA A 18 -14.09 -21.22 -3.15
N VAL A 19 -14.69 -21.77 -4.20
CA VAL A 19 -14.63 -23.19 -4.53
C VAL A 19 -13.17 -23.59 -4.76
N GLY A 20 -12.63 -24.36 -3.82
CA GLY A 20 -11.24 -24.80 -3.82
C GLY A 20 -10.23 -23.88 -3.10
N ARG A 21 -10.65 -22.75 -2.52
CA ARG A 21 -9.80 -21.92 -1.65
C ARG A 21 -10.25 -22.03 -0.21
N ASP A 22 -9.46 -22.73 0.59
CA ASP A 22 -9.63 -22.78 2.04
C ASP A 22 -9.23 -21.43 2.67
N ILE A 23 -10.23 -20.67 3.12
CA ILE A 23 -10.06 -19.42 3.86
C ILE A 23 -9.97 -19.79 5.33
N LYS A 24 -8.81 -19.56 5.94
CA LYS A 24 -8.53 -19.90 7.33
C LYS A 24 -9.03 -18.83 8.28
N ASP A 25 -8.71 -17.58 7.98
CA ASP A 25 -8.99 -16.43 8.83
C ASP A 25 -9.33 -15.22 7.97
N SER A 26 -10.07 -14.28 8.56
CA SER A 26 -10.41 -13.00 7.94
C SER A 26 -10.35 -11.89 8.98
N TYR A 27 -9.87 -10.71 8.61
CA TYR A 27 -9.66 -9.59 9.53
C TYR A 27 -10.08 -8.26 8.90
N THR A 28 -10.60 -7.35 9.72
CA THR A 28 -11.00 -6.02 9.26
C THR A 28 -9.79 -5.10 9.14
N GLY A 29 -9.77 -4.24 8.14
CA GLY A 29 -8.70 -3.27 7.94
C GLY A 29 -9.11 -2.08 7.08
N ASP A 30 -8.15 -1.20 6.84
CA ASP A 30 -8.31 0.00 6.04
C ASP A 30 -7.17 0.08 5.02
N GLY A 31 -7.50 0.26 3.74
CA GLY A 31 -6.56 0.35 2.62
C GLY A 31 -6.54 1.75 2.02
N ILE A 32 -5.36 2.24 1.64
CA ILE A 32 -5.22 3.50 0.89
C ILE A 32 -6.01 3.38 -0.41
N ALA A 33 -6.88 4.36 -0.70
CA ALA A 33 -7.76 4.33 -1.86
C ALA A 33 -7.58 5.53 -2.80
N ASP A 34 -7.04 6.63 -2.30
CA ASP A 34 -6.87 7.90 -3.00
C ASP A 34 -5.58 8.61 -2.56
N GLY A 35 -5.26 9.72 -3.25
CA GLY A 35 -4.07 10.52 -2.99
C GLY A 35 -3.02 10.40 -4.10
N TYR A 36 -2.95 11.40 -4.98
CA TYR A 36 -1.89 11.49 -5.98
C TYR A 36 -0.54 11.77 -5.31
N GLY A 37 0.45 10.91 -5.55
CA GLY A 37 1.79 11.04 -4.98
C GLY A 37 1.82 11.01 -3.44
N PHE A 38 0.91 10.25 -2.81
CA PHE A 38 0.76 10.15 -1.34
C PHE A 38 0.46 11.47 -0.62
N ARG A 39 -0.04 12.49 -1.34
CA ARG A 39 -0.57 13.70 -0.70
C ARG A 39 -2.02 13.45 -0.28
N TYR A 40 -2.28 13.59 1.02
CA TYR A 40 -3.58 13.37 1.64
C TYR A 40 -4.18 12.00 1.30
N PRO A 41 -3.48 10.89 1.61
CA PRO A 41 -4.02 9.57 1.35
C PRO A 41 -5.24 9.36 2.25
N GLY A 42 -6.41 9.21 1.65
CA GLY A 42 -7.57 8.67 2.32
C GLY A 42 -7.50 7.16 2.36
N SER A 43 -8.20 6.60 3.34
CA SER A 43 -8.31 5.17 3.55
C SER A 43 -9.76 4.74 3.40
N LYS A 44 -9.96 3.58 2.79
CA LYS A 44 -11.26 2.94 2.66
C LYS A 44 -11.27 1.60 3.38
N PRO A 45 -12.39 1.22 3.98
CA PRO A 45 -12.53 -0.08 4.63
C PRO A 45 -12.25 -1.25 3.68
N GLY A 46 -11.67 -2.30 4.24
CA GLY A 46 -11.38 -3.55 3.56
C GLY A 46 -11.28 -4.72 4.52
N SER A 47 -11.10 -5.90 3.96
CA SER A 47 -10.92 -7.14 4.71
C SER A 47 -9.70 -7.90 4.18
N LEU A 48 -8.84 -8.34 5.09
CA LEU A 48 -7.76 -9.27 4.80
C LEU A 48 -8.27 -10.69 4.99
N PHE A 49 -8.01 -11.56 4.01
CA PHE A 49 -8.27 -12.98 4.06
C PHE A 49 -6.95 -13.75 4.06
N VAL A 50 -6.82 -14.70 4.97
CA VAL A 50 -5.73 -15.67 5.01
C VAL A 50 -6.21 -16.93 4.31
N ILE A 51 -5.63 -17.21 3.15
CA ILE A 51 -5.94 -18.36 2.30
C ILE A 51 -4.84 -19.41 2.51
N SER A 52 -5.17 -20.68 2.29
CA SER A 52 -4.18 -21.77 2.25
C SER A 52 -2.92 -21.45 1.43
N SER A 53 -1.80 -22.10 1.77
CA SER A 53 -0.49 -21.91 1.14
C SER A 53 0.14 -20.52 1.35
N ASP A 54 -0.07 -19.90 2.51
CA ASP A 54 0.46 -18.58 2.88
C ASP A 54 0.08 -17.45 1.90
N LEU A 55 -1.04 -17.61 1.19
CA LEU A 55 -1.61 -16.60 0.32
C LEU A 55 -2.50 -15.66 1.14
N LEU A 56 -2.24 -14.37 1.06
CA LEU A 56 -3.07 -13.33 1.63
C LEU A 56 -3.82 -12.59 0.53
N ALA A 57 -5.06 -12.19 0.81
CA ALA A 57 -5.84 -11.35 -0.10
C ALA A 57 -6.49 -10.21 0.66
N PHE A 58 -6.22 -8.97 0.29
CA PHE A 58 -6.94 -7.82 0.83
C PHE A 58 -7.97 -7.33 -0.18
N VAL A 59 -9.22 -7.21 0.28
CA VAL A 59 -10.37 -6.83 -0.52
C VAL A 59 -10.91 -5.50 -0.01
N TRP A 60 -10.96 -4.49 -0.88
CA TRP A 60 -11.63 -3.23 -0.57
C TRP A 60 -13.16 -3.44 -0.57
N GLN A 61 -13.85 -2.99 0.48
CA GLN A 61 -15.27 -3.26 0.64
C GLN A 61 -16.13 -2.58 -0.43
N GLU A 62 -15.83 -1.32 -0.76
CA GLU A 62 -16.60 -0.52 -1.71
C GLU A 62 -16.38 -0.97 -3.17
N THR A 63 -15.13 -1.11 -3.59
CA THR A 63 -14.78 -1.39 -4.99
C THR A 63 -14.70 -2.87 -5.32
N LYS A 64 -14.62 -3.74 -4.29
CA LYS A 64 -14.31 -5.17 -4.41
C LYS A 64 -12.98 -5.45 -5.13
N ASN A 65 -12.11 -4.45 -5.27
CA ASN A 65 -10.75 -4.65 -5.77
C ASN A 65 -10.00 -5.58 -4.83
N VAL A 66 -9.20 -6.48 -5.40
CA VAL A 66 -8.45 -7.48 -4.66
C VAL A 66 -6.96 -7.30 -4.95
N ILE A 67 -6.16 -7.22 -3.89
CA ILE A 67 -4.70 -7.39 -3.97
C ILE A 67 -4.33 -8.70 -3.30
N THR A 68 -3.50 -9.50 -3.96
CA THR A 68 -2.98 -10.77 -3.40
C THR A 68 -1.52 -10.61 -3.05
N LEU A 69 -1.11 -11.26 -1.96
CA LEU A 69 0.27 -11.27 -1.48
C LEU A 69 0.64 -12.72 -1.16
N GLN A 70 1.72 -13.20 -1.76
CA GLN A 70 2.29 -14.50 -1.44
C GLN A 70 3.45 -14.29 -0.48
N ARG A 71 3.43 -14.99 0.66
CA ARG A 71 4.62 -15.00 1.53
C ARG A 71 5.76 -15.70 0.80
N LEU A 72 6.91 -15.03 0.75
CA LEU A 72 8.15 -15.57 0.20
C LEU A 72 9.10 -15.94 1.33
N ASN A 73 9.69 -17.13 1.26
CA ASN A 73 10.77 -17.52 2.16
C ASN A 73 12.09 -17.01 1.58
N LEU A 74 12.50 -15.82 2.01
CA LEU A 74 13.74 -15.19 1.54
C LEU A 74 14.97 -16.09 1.79
N ALA A 75 15.01 -16.81 2.91
CA ALA A 75 16.13 -17.68 3.24
C ALA A 75 16.26 -18.85 2.25
N GLU A 76 15.14 -19.46 1.86
CA GLU A 76 15.13 -20.51 0.82
C GLU A 76 15.49 -19.97 -0.55
N ILE A 77 14.92 -18.83 -0.95
CA ILE A 77 15.22 -18.18 -2.22
C ILE A 77 16.72 -17.90 -2.36
N LEU A 78 17.35 -17.39 -1.29
CA LEU A 78 18.79 -17.14 -1.25
C LEU A 78 19.61 -18.43 -1.28
N LYS A 79 19.20 -19.48 -0.55
CA LYS A 79 19.87 -20.80 -0.59
C LYS A 79 19.82 -21.45 -1.97
N MET A 80 18.73 -21.24 -2.70
CA MET A 80 18.57 -21.76 -4.07
C MET A 80 19.36 -20.95 -5.12
N GLY A 81 20.03 -19.86 -4.72
CA GLY A 81 20.77 -19.00 -5.64
C GLY A 81 19.88 -18.18 -6.58
N LEU A 82 18.59 -18.03 -6.25
CA LEU A 82 17.60 -17.31 -7.07
C LEU A 82 17.59 -15.79 -6.80
N GLY A 83 18.50 -15.29 -5.96
CA GLY A 83 18.60 -13.87 -5.63
C GLY A 83 20.03 -13.45 -5.27
N SER A 84 20.31 -12.16 -5.42
CA SER A 84 21.58 -11.54 -5.06
C SER A 84 21.36 -10.44 -4.03
N CYS A 85 22.18 -10.40 -2.98
CA CYS A 85 22.25 -9.24 -2.10
C CYS A 85 22.94 -8.08 -2.84
N VAL A 86 22.18 -7.03 -3.13
CA VAL A 86 22.72 -5.81 -3.74
C VAL A 86 23.24 -4.90 -2.63
N PRO A 87 24.48 -4.38 -2.71
CA PRO A 87 24.97 -3.41 -1.73
C PRO A 87 24.06 -2.17 -1.72
N PRO A 88 23.88 -1.51 -0.56
CA PRO A 88 23.07 -0.31 -0.49
C PRO A 88 23.62 0.75 -1.44
N LEU A 89 22.71 1.41 -2.18
CA LEU A 89 23.08 2.55 -3.01
C LEU A 89 23.63 3.67 -2.12
N SER A 90 24.63 4.40 -2.63
CA SER A 90 25.12 5.59 -1.95
C SER A 90 23.98 6.58 -1.69
N PRO A 91 23.93 7.26 -0.53
CA PRO A 91 22.92 8.26 -0.24
C PRO A 91 22.78 9.24 -1.40
N THR A 92 21.60 9.30 -1.99
CA THR A 92 21.29 10.26 -3.06
C THR A 92 20.38 11.33 -2.46
N ASN A 93 20.64 12.59 -2.79
CA ASN A 93 19.72 13.67 -2.40
C ASN A 93 18.38 13.43 -3.08
N ASN A 94 17.37 12.99 -2.31
CA ASN A 94 15.99 12.83 -2.77
C ASN A 94 15.38 14.23 -3.03
N PHE A 95 15.71 14.83 -4.18
CA PHE A 95 15.15 16.11 -4.60
C PHE A 95 13.76 15.93 -5.21
N THR A 96 12.73 15.71 -4.39
CA THR A 96 11.33 15.91 -4.84
C THR A 96 10.42 16.38 -3.71
N TYR A 97 10.77 17.48 -3.05
CA TYR A 97 9.73 18.40 -2.58
C TYR A 97 9.75 19.60 -3.52
N MET A 98 8.78 19.66 -4.43
CA MET A 98 8.52 20.85 -5.23
C MET A 98 8.21 21.99 -4.26
N LYS A 99 9.20 22.85 -4.00
CA LYS A 99 9.04 24.04 -3.16
C LYS A 99 8.20 25.03 -3.96
N ARG A 100 6.90 25.10 -3.68
CA ARG A 100 6.01 26.10 -4.30
C ARG A 100 6.33 27.45 -3.65
N SER A 101 7.06 28.32 -4.35
CA SER A 101 7.24 29.72 -3.94
C SER A 101 6.09 30.53 -4.52
N PHE A 102 5.28 31.15 -3.65
CA PHE A 102 4.30 32.15 -4.07
C PHE A 102 5.02 33.50 -4.13
N GLY A 103 5.31 33.97 -5.34
CA GLY A 103 5.70 35.36 -5.58
C GLY A 103 4.43 36.19 -5.75
N ASN A 104 4.30 37.27 -4.98
CA ASN A 104 3.18 38.19 -5.12
C ASN A 104 3.48 39.14 -6.30
N VAL A 105 2.70 39.07 -7.38
CA VAL A 105 2.92 39.89 -8.59
C VAL A 105 2.70 41.39 -8.31
N PHE A 106 2.07 41.73 -7.18
CA PHE A 106 1.77 43.10 -6.78
C PHE A 106 2.83 43.76 -5.89
N THR A 107 3.97 43.10 -5.63
CA THR A 107 5.09 43.69 -4.88
C THR A 107 6.16 44.32 -5.77
N GLU A 108 5.87 44.59 -7.05
CA GLU A 108 6.64 45.60 -7.79
C GLU A 108 6.34 46.96 -7.15
N SER A 109 7.20 47.31 -6.19
CA SER A 109 7.19 48.58 -5.50
C SER A 109 7.28 49.71 -6.52
N SER A 110 6.26 50.56 -6.49
CA SER A 110 6.29 51.94 -6.95
C SER A 110 7.59 52.61 -6.52
N THR A 111 8.47 52.87 -7.49
CA THR A 111 9.40 54.00 -7.42
C THR A 111 8.91 55.03 -8.42
N ASP A 112 8.16 56.00 -7.90
CA ASP A 112 8.06 57.34 -8.46
C ASP A 112 9.47 57.89 -8.71
N ILE A 113 9.78 58.22 -9.97
CA ILE A 113 10.47 59.45 -10.40
C ILE A 113 9.89 59.86 -11.76
#